data_AF-A0A8X8WN62-F1
#
_entry.id   AF-A0A8X8WN62-F1
#
_cell.length_a   1.000
_cell.length_b   1.000
_cell.length_c   1.000
_cell.angle_alpha   90.00
_cell.angle_beta   90.00
_cell.angle_gamma   90.00
#
_symmetry.space_group_name_H-M   'P 1'
#
loop_
_entity.id
_entity.type
_entity.pdbx_description
1 polymer ?
#
loop_
_entity_poly.entity_id
_entity_poly.type
_entity_poly.pdbx_seq_one_letter_code
_entity_poly.pdbx_strand_id
1 'polypeptide(L)'
;MLELFTTLTLSAIFAFLLNKWKKSQNSKSTKKPPPGPRKLPIIGNLHQISNPPFRCFRDLSNQHGPLMHLQLGESTAVVVSSPELAKQMLKDLDPGFADKPRSTAGEIMFYNYSDIAICPYGGYWSQMRKLCINELLSPKMVRFSRSIRDDQLARLVESLRECSGRAVDLTEKILFNSNFFTCRVACGGVVEDNETLLRLILESTQVVVSFEVADLFPSWRIVSAMSWTRRRLKTMRCKLDKIMDDIIDRHRRNRLSGLGNSEFGSEDLVDVFLRVQEEGKLRAQDLDMNENNGSSSQSSSTDPERWYLEGCWLIQVPTYARNSRENHQTPEVLRPLAK
;
A
#
# COMPACT_ATOMS: atom_id res chain seq x y z
N MET A 1 -6.42 7.73 49.52
CA MET A 1 -7.20 6.97 48.50
C MET A 1 -6.50 6.97 47.14
N LEU A 2 -6.16 8.13 46.57
CA LEU A 2 -5.51 8.20 45.26
C LEU A 2 -4.13 7.50 45.23
N GLU A 3 -3.28 7.71 46.24
CA GLU A 3 -1.95 7.08 46.30
C GLU A 3 -2.01 5.54 46.41
N LEU A 4 -2.94 5.03 47.21
CA LEU A 4 -3.20 3.60 47.37
C LEU A 4 -3.67 2.96 46.06
N PHE A 5 -4.49 3.68 45.29
CA PHE A 5 -4.92 3.24 43.97
C PHE A 5 -3.76 3.25 42.96
N THR A 6 -2.89 4.27 43.00
CA THR A 6 -1.72 4.35 42.10
C THR A 6 -0.68 3.26 42.39
N THR A 7 -0.44 2.92 43.66
CA THR A 7 0.53 1.87 44.02
C THR A 7 0.01 0.47 43.68
N LEU A 8 -1.28 0.21 43.90
CA LEU A 8 -1.92 -1.04 43.49
C LEU A 8 -1.91 -1.24 41.97
N THR A 9 -2.18 -0.18 41.21
CA THR A 9 -2.14 -0.25 39.74
C THR A 9 -0.71 -0.48 39.21
N LEU A 10 0.30 0.24 39.73
CA LEU A 10 1.70 0.02 39.37
C LEU A 10 2.19 -1.40 39.74
N SER A 11 1.82 -1.90 40.92
CA SER A 11 2.15 -3.26 41.37
C SER A 11 1.51 -4.32 40.47
N ALA A 12 0.23 -4.16 40.11
CA ALA A 12 -0.47 -5.06 39.19
C ALA A 12 0.16 -5.05 37.79
N ILE A 13 0.53 -3.87 37.27
CA ILE A 13 1.23 -3.74 35.98
C ILE A 13 2.60 -4.44 36.06
N PHE A 14 3.35 -4.24 37.13
CA PHE A 14 4.65 -4.88 37.32
C PHE A 14 4.54 -6.41 37.40
N ALA A 15 3.59 -6.93 38.18
CA ALA A 15 3.31 -8.37 38.26
C ALA A 15 2.89 -8.95 36.90
N PHE A 16 2.07 -8.23 36.14
CA PHE A 16 1.67 -8.61 34.78
C PHE A 16 2.86 -8.66 33.82
N LEU A 17 3.73 -7.64 33.85
CA LEU A 17 4.97 -7.60 33.05
C LEU A 17 5.92 -8.74 33.40
N LEU A 18 6.11 -9.03 34.69
CA LEU A 18 6.92 -10.16 35.14
C LEU A 18 6.38 -11.50 34.65
N ASN A 19 5.06 -11.70 34.70
CA ASN A 19 4.44 -12.95 34.24
C ASN A 19 4.61 -13.12 32.71
N LYS A 20 4.42 -12.03 31.94
CA LYS A 20 4.68 -12.02 30.49
C LYS A 20 6.14 -12.29 30.17
N TRP A 21 7.07 -11.73 30.93
CA TRP A 21 8.50 -11.96 30.76
C TRP A 21 8.89 -13.42 31.02
N LYS A 22 8.41 -14.01 32.12
CA LYS A 22 8.61 -15.44 32.42
C LYS A 22 8.03 -16.35 31.33
N LYS A 23 6.82 -16.04 30.83
CA LYS A 23 6.20 -16.79 29.74
C LYS A 23 6.98 -16.68 28.43
N SER A 24 7.55 -15.50 28.14
CA SER A 24 8.41 -15.30 26.97
C SER A 24 9.71 -16.12 27.03
N GLN A 25 10.24 -16.38 28.23
CA GLN A 25 11.45 -17.22 28.40
C GLN A 25 11.14 -18.72 28.28
N ASN A 26 9.91 -19.14 28.63
CA ASN A 26 9.50 -20.55 28.61
C ASN A 26 8.96 -21.06 27.27
N SER A 27 8.83 -20.21 26.25
CA SER A 27 8.44 -20.63 24.90
C SER A 27 9.61 -21.34 24.20
N LYS A 28 9.74 -22.64 24.44
CA LYS A 28 10.70 -23.50 23.71
C LYS A 28 10.11 -23.90 22.36
N SER A 29 10.38 -23.11 21.32
CA SER A 29 10.26 -23.58 19.93
C SER A 29 11.38 -24.59 19.64
N THR A 30 11.06 -25.71 18.99
CA THR A 30 12.03 -26.72 18.56
C THR A 30 12.94 -26.25 17.42
N LYS A 31 12.58 -25.16 16.73
CA LYS A 31 13.39 -24.50 15.71
C LYS A 31 13.90 -23.17 16.23
N LYS A 32 15.23 -23.00 16.22
CA LYS A 32 15.87 -21.73 16.59
C LYS A 32 15.54 -20.69 15.51
N PRO A 33 14.93 -19.55 15.86
CA PRO A 33 14.71 -18.48 14.89
C PRO A 33 16.07 -17.91 14.41
N PRO A 34 16.07 -17.14 13.31
CA PRO A 34 17.23 -16.33 12.92
C PRO A 34 17.73 -15.47 14.11
N PRO A 35 19.01 -15.07 14.11
CA PRO A 35 19.53 -14.15 15.12
C PRO A 35 18.75 -12.83 15.11
N GLY A 36 18.84 -12.04 16.18
CA GLY A 36 18.16 -10.75 16.21
C GLY A 36 18.44 -9.94 17.48
N PRO A 37 18.07 -8.66 17.48
CA PRO A 37 18.21 -7.78 18.63
C PRO A 37 17.38 -8.28 19.82
N ARG A 38 17.86 -7.98 21.03
CA ARG A 38 17.15 -8.31 22.27
C ARG A 38 15.78 -7.63 22.30
N LYS A 39 14.73 -8.40 22.58
CA LYS A 39 13.34 -7.93 22.63
C LYS A 39 12.88 -7.65 24.07
N LEU A 40 12.06 -6.62 24.24
CA LEU A 40 11.40 -6.32 25.51
C LEU A 40 10.08 -7.10 25.65
N PRO A 41 9.59 -7.36 26.88
CA PRO A 41 8.26 -7.94 27.09
C PRO A 41 7.17 -7.08 26.43
N ILE A 42 6.14 -7.73 25.91
CA ILE A 42 4.96 -7.12 25.27
C ILE A 42 5.26 -6.40 23.95
N ILE A 43 6.10 -5.37 23.95
CA ILE A 43 6.35 -4.53 22.76
C ILE A 43 7.40 -5.11 21.80
N GLY A 44 8.19 -6.09 22.25
CA GLY A 44 9.23 -6.70 21.44
C GLY A 44 10.36 -5.71 21.10
N ASN A 45 10.67 -5.58 19.82
CA ASN A 45 11.68 -4.71 19.23
C ASN A 45 11.12 -3.36 18.74
N LEU A 46 9.84 -3.03 18.98
CA LEU A 46 9.24 -1.76 18.56
C LEU A 46 10.02 -0.52 19.07
N HIS A 47 10.56 -0.62 20.29
CA HIS A 47 11.38 0.43 20.91
C HIS A 47 12.69 0.74 20.16
N GLN A 48 13.11 -0.12 19.23
CA GLN A 48 14.33 0.03 18.43
C GLN A 48 14.04 0.62 17.06
N ILE A 49 12.76 0.69 16.65
CA ILE A 49 12.34 1.07 15.31
C ILE A 49 12.00 2.56 15.28
N SER A 50 12.79 3.31 14.52
CA SER A 50 12.58 4.73 14.26
C SER A 50 12.17 4.96 12.80
N ASN A 51 11.61 6.13 12.53
CA ASN A 51 11.26 6.52 11.16
C ASN A 51 12.47 7.13 10.42
N PRO A 52 12.70 6.76 9.14
CA PRO A 52 11.98 5.73 8.41
C PRO A 52 12.48 4.31 8.78
N PRO A 53 11.57 3.32 8.89
CA PRO A 53 11.87 2.00 9.45
C PRO A 53 12.96 1.24 8.67
N PHE A 54 13.02 1.42 7.34
CA PHE A 54 14.01 0.73 6.51
C PHE A 54 15.47 1.12 6.83
N ARG A 55 15.73 2.34 7.33
CA ARG A 55 17.08 2.75 7.77
C ARG A 55 17.47 2.03 9.06
N CYS A 56 16.55 2.00 10.01
CA CYS A 56 16.71 1.24 11.25
C CYS A 56 16.97 -0.26 10.95
N PHE A 57 16.21 -0.86 10.04
CA PHE A 57 16.38 -2.26 9.67
C PHE A 57 17.75 -2.54 9.03
N ARG A 58 18.26 -1.64 8.20
CA ARG A 58 19.64 -1.72 7.67
C ARG A 58 20.67 -1.66 8.79
N ASP A 59 20.53 -0.72 9.72
CA ASP A 59 21.53 -0.52 10.78
C ASP A 59 21.53 -1.70 11.79
N LEU A 60 20.35 -2.29 12.03
CA LEU A 60 20.20 -3.53 12.80
C LEU A 60 20.74 -4.75 12.05
N SER A 61 20.53 -4.87 10.74
CA SER A 61 21.06 -6.01 9.97
C SER A 61 22.59 -5.98 9.85
N ASN A 62 23.20 -4.78 9.83
CA ASN A 62 24.65 -4.63 9.95
C ASN A 62 25.21 -5.19 11.27
N GLN A 63 24.40 -5.22 12.34
CA GLN A 63 24.83 -5.71 13.66
C GLN A 63 24.47 -7.19 13.90
N HIS A 64 23.33 -7.64 13.37
CA HIS A 64 22.77 -8.95 13.67
C HIS A 64 22.83 -9.95 12.50
N GLY A 65 23.27 -9.49 11.33
CA GLY A 65 23.41 -10.29 10.12
C GLY A 65 22.31 -10.05 9.08
N PRO A 66 22.50 -10.58 7.86
CA PRO A 66 21.62 -10.33 6.71
C PRO A 66 20.26 -11.03 6.78
N LEU A 67 20.06 -11.92 7.77
CA LEU A 67 18.79 -12.56 8.07
C LEU A 67 18.55 -12.44 9.57
N MET A 68 17.60 -11.60 9.96
CA MET A 68 17.32 -11.35 11.38
C MET A 68 15.84 -11.42 11.73
N HIS A 69 15.57 -11.87 12.95
CA HIS A 69 14.23 -11.96 13.51
C HIS A 69 13.92 -10.72 14.37
N LEU A 70 12.74 -10.14 14.15
CA LEU A 70 12.18 -9.05 14.95
C LEU A 70 10.81 -9.45 15.49
N GLN A 71 10.54 -9.07 16.74
CA GLN A 71 9.21 -9.14 17.35
C GLN A 71 8.59 -7.74 17.35
N LEU A 72 7.48 -7.54 16.66
CA LEU A 72 6.78 -6.25 16.59
C LEU A 72 5.47 -6.36 17.38
N GLY A 73 5.50 -6.06 18.68
CA GLY A 73 4.38 -6.37 19.56
C GLY A 73 4.14 -7.88 19.65
N GLU A 74 2.96 -8.33 19.24
CA GLU A 74 2.60 -9.75 19.13
C GLU A 74 2.89 -10.33 17.74
N SER A 75 3.16 -9.48 16.75
CA SER A 75 3.48 -9.88 15.37
C SER A 75 4.97 -10.21 15.23
N THR A 76 5.29 -11.21 14.40
CA THR A 76 6.67 -11.64 14.14
C THR A 76 7.09 -11.23 12.74
N ALA A 77 8.30 -10.71 12.59
CA ALA A 77 8.87 -10.31 11.31
C ALA A 77 10.27 -10.90 11.12
N VAL A 78 10.62 -11.21 9.87
CA VAL A 78 11.98 -11.57 9.48
C VAL A 78 12.46 -10.52 8.47
N VAL A 79 13.60 -9.91 8.76
CA VAL A 79 14.24 -8.94 7.88
C VAL A 79 15.34 -9.63 7.09
N VAL A 80 15.31 -9.43 5.78
CA VAL A 80 16.27 -9.96 4.81
C VAL A 80 17.03 -8.77 4.22
N SER A 81 18.36 -8.80 4.31
CA SER A 81 19.26 -7.72 3.87
C SER A 81 20.42 -8.26 3.04
N SER A 82 20.19 -9.32 2.25
CA SER A 82 21.15 -9.86 1.27
C SER A 82 20.42 -10.10 -0.06
N PRO A 83 21.03 -9.72 -1.20
CA PRO A 83 20.49 -10.02 -2.53
C PRO A 83 20.30 -11.52 -2.78
N GLU A 84 21.22 -12.35 -2.30
CA GLU A 84 21.19 -13.80 -2.47
C GLU A 84 20.00 -14.41 -1.74
N LEU A 85 19.78 -14.01 -0.48
CA LEU A 85 18.64 -14.45 0.32
C LEU A 85 17.32 -13.91 -0.23
N ALA A 86 17.29 -12.65 -0.65
CA ALA A 86 16.11 -12.06 -1.27
C ALA A 86 15.71 -12.82 -2.55
N LYS A 87 16.68 -13.19 -3.39
CA LYS A 87 16.44 -14.03 -4.57
C LYS A 87 15.89 -15.40 -4.18
N GLN A 88 16.49 -16.07 -3.19
CA GLN A 88 16.00 -17.38 -2.75
C GLN A 88 14.55 -17.31 -2.28
N MET A 89 14.17 -16.29 -1.50
CA MET A 89 12.82 -16.17 -0.96
C MET A 89 11.78 -15.70 -1.99
N LEU A 90 12.13 -14.73 -2.83
CA LEU A 90 11.20 -14.10 -3.79
C LEU A 90 11.16 -14.78 -5.16
N LYS A 91 12.02 -15.78 -5.40
CA LYS A 91 12.06 -16.51 -6.68
C LYS A 91 12.06 -18.01 -6.47
N ASP A 92 13.04 -18.52 -5.72
CA ASP A 92 13.23 -19.97 -5.62
C ASP A 92 12.19 -20.62 -4.68
N LEU A 93 11.74 -19.87 -3.68
CA LEU A 93 10.71 -20.25 -2.70
C LEU A 93 9.45 -19.38 -2.78
N ASP A 94 9.25 -18.68 -3.90
CA ASP A 94 8.20 -17.66 -4.08
C ASP A 94 6.81 -18.10 -3.59
N PRO A 95 6.27 -19.29 -3.92
CA PRO A 95 4.94 -19.69 -3.46
C PRO A 95 4.80 -19.75 -1.93
N GLY A 96 5.89 -20.00 -1.20
CA GLY A 96 5.90 -20.03 0.27
C GLY A 96 5.97 -18.66 0.93
N PHE A 97 6.31 -17.61 0.18
CA PHE A 97 6.47 -16.22 0.65
C PHE A 97 5.58 -15.22 -0.10
N ALA A 98 4.74 -15.68 -1.03
CA ALA A 98 3.90 -14.82 -1.86
C ALA A 98 2.73 -14.18 -1.08
N ASP A 99 2.31 -14.79 0.03
CA ASP A 99 1.16 -14.32 0.81
C ASP A 99 1.45 -12.99 1.54
N LYS A 100 0.40 -12.24 1.85
CA LYS A 100 0.50 -10.87 2.41
C LYS A 100 -0.04 -10.81 3.83
N PRO A 101 0.66 -10.14 4.77
CA PRO A 101 0.14 -9.95 6.12
C PRO A 101 -1.21 -9.22 6.10
N ARG A 102 -2.17 -9.73 6.88
CA ARG A 102 -3.46 -9.07 7.06
C ARG A 102 -3.28 -7.78 7.87
N SER A 103 -3.99 -6.73 7.48
CA SER A 103 -3.94 -5.41 8.11
C SER A 103 -5.32 -4.79 8.16
N THR A 104 -5.56 -3.95 9.15
CA THR A 104 -6.82 -3.22 9.30
C THR A 104 -7.09 -2.29 8.12
N ALA A 105 -6.02 -1.69 7.56
CA ALA A 105 -6.10 -0.91 6.33
C ALA A 105 -6.53 -1.78 5.15
N GLY A 106 -5.98 -3.00 5.05
CA GLY A 106 -6.33 -3.99 4.05
C GLY A 106 -7.80 -4.40 4.05
N GLU A 107 -8.29 -4.70 5.24
CA GLU A 107 -9.69 -5.07 5.47
C GLU A 107 -10.66 -3.95 5.06
N ILE A 108 -10.35 -2.70 5.45
CA ILE A 108 -11.27 -1.58 5.26
C ILE A 108 -11.11 -0.96 3.88
N MET A 109 -9.94 -0.45 3.53
CA MET A 109 -9.73 0.38 2.34
C MET A 109 -9.80 -0.43 1.05
N PHE A 110 -9.41 -1.71 1.07
CA PHE A 110 -9.34 -2.54 -0.13
C PHE A 110 -10.37 -3.66 -0.13
N TYR A 111 -11.57 -3.35 0.36
CA TYR A 111 -12.75 -4.22 0.30
C TYR A 111 -12.44 -5.66 0.75
N ASN A 112 -11.90 -5.80 1.95
CA ASN A 112 -11.50 -7.09 2.51
C ASN A 112 -10.47 -7.84 1.64
N TYR A 113 -9.34 -7.17 1.33
CA TYR A 113 -8.22 -7.74 0.58
C TYR A 113 -8.62 -8.24 -0.82
N SER A 114 -9.49 -7.48 -1.48
CA SER A 114 -9.89 -7.79 -2.85
C SER A 114 -8.90 -7.23 -3.88
N ASP A 115 -7.88 -6.48 -3.46
CA ASP A 115 -6.96 -5.82 -4.39
C ASP A 115 -5.74 -6.68 -4.79
N ILE A 116 -5.07 -6.43 -5.93
CA ILE A 116 -3.94 -7.25 -6.39
C ILE A 116 -2.70 -7.15 -5.49
N ALA A 117 -2.53 -6.04 -4.76
CA ALA A 117 -1.31 -5.75 -4.03
C ALA A 117 -1.25 -6.47 -2.69
N ILE A 118 -2.39 -6.59 -2.00
CA ILE A 118 -2.49 -7.22 -0.69
C ILE A 118 -3.49 -8.37 -0.61
N CYS A 119 -4.18 -8.75 -1.70
CA CYS A 119 -4.99 -9.98 -1.69
C CYS A 119 -4.13 -11.22 -1.42
N PRO A 120 -4.71 -12.25 -0.77
CA PRO A 120 -4.02 -13.50 -0.54
C PRO A 120 -3.60 -14.16 -1.86
N TYR A 121 -2.43 -14.81 -1.83
CA TYR A 121 -1.96 -15.55 -3.00
C TYR A 121 -2.91 -16.70 -3.35
N GLY A 122 -3.30 -16.82 -4.62
CA GLY A 122 -4.25 -17.84 -5.06
C GLY A 122 -4.70 -17.69 -6.51
N GLY A 123 -5.78 -18.41 -6.86
CA GLY A 123 -6.37 -18.40 -8.20
C GLY A 123 -6.84 -17.01 -8.63
N TYR A 124 -7.51 -16.29 -7.72
CA TYR A 124 -7.95 -14.91 -7.91
C TYR A 124 -6.79 -13.95 -8.23
N TRP A 125 -5.76 -13.92 -7.37
CA TRP A 125 -4.57 -13.09 -7.57
C TRP A 125 -3.91 -13.38 -8.92
N SER A 126 -3.79 -14.66 -9.29
CA SER A 126 -3.18 -15.08 -10.55
C SER A 126 -3.95 -14.58 -11.78
N GLN A 127 -5.28 -14.59 -11.72
CA GLN A 127 -6.14 -14.07 -12.78
C GLN A 127 -6.04 -12.56 -12.89
N MET A 128 -6.14 -11.86 -11.76
CA MET A 128 -6.03 -10.40 -11.72
C MET A 128 -4.68 -9.94 -12.25
N ARG A 129 -3.60 -10.62 -11.86
CA ARG A 129 -2.25 -10.36 -12.40
C ARG A 129 -2.17 -10.54 -13.90
N LYS A 130 -2.74 -11.61 -14.46
CA LYS A 130 -2.78 -11.83 -15.92
C LYS A 130 -3.55 -10.72 -16.62
N LEU A 131 -4.68 -10.31 -16.06
CA LEU A 131 -5.47 -9.20 -16.60
C LEU A 131 -4.66 -7.90 -16.59
N CYS A 132 -4.06 -7.54 -15.45
CA CYS A 132 -3.22 -6.36 -15.33
C CYS A 132 -2.07 -6.34 -16.34
N ILE A 133 -1.39 -7.48 -16.54
CA ILE A 133 -0.30 -7.58 -17.52
C ILE A 133 -0.81 -7.40 -18.96
N ASN A 134 -1.90 -8.07 -19.31
CA ASN A 134 -2.41 -8.10 -20.68
C ASN A 134 -3.09 -6.80 -21.11
N GLU A 135 -3.72 -6.10 -20.17
CA GLU A 135 -4.52 -4.92 -20.45
C GLU A 135 -3.79 -3.63 -20.03
N LEU A 136 -3.41 -3.53 -18.74
CA LEU A 136 -2.88 -2.30 -18.13
C LEU A 136 -1.39 -2.09 -18.42
N LEU A 137 -0.58 -3.14 -18.34
CA LEU A 137 0.88 -3.09 -18.59
C LEU A 137 1.23 -3.49 -20.02
N SER A 138 0.26 -3.37 -20.93
CA SER A 138 0.39 -3.75 -22.32
C SER A 138 1.13 -2.70 -23.15
N PRO A 139 1.79 -3.08 -24.26
CA PRO A 139 2.34 -2.12 -25.21
C PRO A 139 1.29 -1.14 -25.77
N LYS A 140 0.02 -1.55 -25.85
CA LYS A 140 -1.11 -0.68 -26.24
C LYS A 140 -1.24 0.45 -25.23
N MET A 141 -1.26 0.13 -23.93
CA MET A 141 -1.40 1.13 -22.86
C MET A 141 -0.20 2.06 -22.74
N VAL A 142 1.01 1.55 -22.97
CA VAL A 142 2.24 2.37 -23.00
C VAL A 142 2.20 3.40 -24.13
N ARG A 143 1.65 3.04 -25.31
CA ARG A 143 1.45 3.96 -26.43
C ARG A 143 0.34 4.97 -26.16
N PHE A 144 -0.80 4.51 -25.65
CA PHE A 144 -1.93 5.38 -25.26
C PHE A 144 -1.49 6.49 -24.30
N SER A 145 -0.79 6.11 -23.23
CA SER A 145 -0.34 7.06 -22.20
C SER A 145 0.79 8.00 -22.65
N ARG A 146 1.30 7.89 -23.89
CA ARG A 146 2.37 8.75 -24.39
C ARG A 146 1.92 10.21 -24.48
N SER A 147 0.79 10.49 -25.11
CA SER A 147 0.27 11.86 -25.24
C SER A 147 0.02 12.50 -23.87
N ILE A 148 -0.52 11.72 -22.93
CA ILE A 148 -0.76 12.16 -21.55
C ILE A 148 0.58 12.47 -20.85
N ARG A 149 1.61 11.63 -21.01
CA ARG A 149 2.95 11.89 -20.44
C ARG A 149 3.58 13.16 -21.02
N ASP A 150 3.52 13.34 -22.32
CA ASP A 150 4.14 14.47 -23.01
C ASP A 150 3.47 15.80 -22.57
N ASP A 151 2.13 15.82 -22.51
CA ASP A 151 1.38 16.97 -21.98
C ASP A 151 1.67 17.22 -20.49
N GLN A 152 1.74 16.18 -19.65
CA GLN A 152 2.09 16.34 -18.24
C GLN A 152 3.50 16.86 -18.02
N LEU A 153 4.47 16.36 -18.80
CA LEU A 153 5.84 16.83 -18.73
C LEU A 153 5.94 18.31 -19.15
N ALA A 154 5.24 18.70 -20.22
CA ALA A 154 5.19 20.10 -20.65
C ALA A 154 4.65 21.01 -19.55
N ARG A 155 3.54 20.63 -18.90
CA ARG A 155 2.97 21.38 -17.76
C ARG A 155 3.91 21.47 -16.57
N LEU A 156 4.59 20.38 -16.23
CA LEU A 156 5.58 20.37 -15.15
C LEU A 156 6.73 21.34 -15.45
N VAL A 157 7.30 21.28 -16.66
CA VAL A 157 8.38 22.17 -17.08
C VAL A 157 7.95 23.63 -17.04
N GLU A 158 6.75 23.94 -17.53
CA GLU A 158 6.23 25.31 -17.49
C GLU A 158 6.05 25.81 -16.05
N SER A 159 5.47 24.98 -15.17
CA SER A 159 5.34 25.30 -13.75
C SER A 159 6.69 25.54 -13.05
N LEU A 160 7.77 24.91 -13.53
CA LEU A 160 9.12 25.12 -13.01
C LEU A 160 9.73 26.41 -13.55
N ARG A 161 9.46 26.77 -14.80
CA ARG A 161 9.89 28.05 -15.40
C ARG A 161 9.28 29.24 -14.68
N GLU A 162 7.99 29.16 -14.33
CA GLU A 162 7.31 30.18 -13.52
C GLU A 162 7.89 30.34 -12.10
N CYS A 163 8.60 29.32 -11.60
CA CYS A 163 9.29 29.36 -10.33
C CYS A 163 10.75 29.84 -10.44
N SER A 164 11.19 30.30 -11.62
CA SER A 164 12.56 30.77 -11.83
C SER A 164 12.98 31.80 -10.76
N GLY A 165 14.18 31.64 -10.22
CA GLY A 165 14.71 32.49 -9.15
C GLY A 165 14.17 32.19 -7.74
N ARG A 166 13.26 31.22 -7.56
CA ARG A 166 12.73 30.79 -6.25
C ARG A 166 13.16 29.36 -5.91
N ALA A 167 13.29 29.09 -4.61
CA ALA A 167 13.46 27.71 -4.13
C ALA A 167 12.16 26.92 -4.36
N VAL A 168 12.27 25.72 -4.90
CA VAL A 168 11.13 24.85 -5.23
C VAL A 168 11.34 23.48 -4.63
N ASP A 169 10.30 22.93 -3.99
CA ASP A 169 10.29 21.52 -3.62
C ASP A 169 9.98 20.65 -4.85
N LEU A 170 11.05 20.14 -5.46
CA LEU A 170 10.94 19.21 -6.58
C LEU A 170 10.30 17.87 -6.19
N THR A 171 10.39 17.47 -4.92
CA THR A 171 9.81 16.20 -4.45
C THR A 171 8.30 16.29 -4.49
N GLU A 172 7.74 17.34 -3.90
CA GLU A 172 6.29 17.59 -3.92
C GLU A 172 5.77 17.70 -5.36
N LYS A 173 6.43 18.52 -6.20
CA LYS A 173 6.01 18.70 -7.60
C LYS A 173 6.05 17.39 -8.40
N ILE A 174 7.10 16.59 -8.27
CA ILE A 174 7.20 15.30 -8.98
C ILE A 174 6.14 14.33 -8.47
N LEU A 175 5.95 14.23 -7.15
CA LEU A 175 4.95 13.34 -6.56
C LEU A 175 3.53 13.71 -7.00
N PHE A 176 3.17 15.00 -6.93
CA PHE A 176 1.89 15.48 -7.40
C PHE A 176 1.70 15.17 -8.88
N ASN A 177 2.69 15.49 -9.71
CA ASN A 177 2.63 15.27 -11.16
C ASN A 177 2.53 13.78 -11.52
N SER A 178 3.25 12.89 -10.84
CA SER A 178 3.18 11.43 -11.06
C SER A 178 1.82 10.85 -10.70
N ASN A 179 1.25 11.26 -9.56
CA ASN A 179 -0.07 10.80 -9.16
C ASN A 179 -1.14 11.39 -10.11
N PHE A 180 -1.06 12.68 -10.45
CA PHE A 180 -2.00 13.34 -11.37
C PHE A 180 -1.95 12.75 -12.78
N PHE A 181 -0.74 12.54 -13.33
CA PHE A 181 -0.53 11.82 -14.58
C PHE A 181 -1.33 10.53 -14.59
N THR A 182 -1.27 9.78 -13.50
CA THR A 182 -1.86 8.46 -13.55
C THR A 182 -3.34 8.41 -13.17
N CYS A 183 -3.86 9.39 -12.43
CA CYS A 183 -5.30 9.64 -12.41
C CYS A 183 -5.85 9.90 -13.81
N ARG A 184 -5.16 10.68 -14.66
CA ARG A 184 -5.60 10.92 -16.05
C ARG A 184 -5.57 9.65 -16.89
N VAL A 185 -4.50 8.86 -16.75
CA VAL A 185 -4.37 7.58 -17.46
C VAL A 185 -5.45 6.58 -17.03
N ALA A 186 -5.76 6.53 -15.73
CA ALA A 186 -6.71 5.59 -15.17
C ALA A 186 -8.16 6.00 -15.42
N CYS A 187 -8.49 7.28 -15.25
CA CYS A 187 -9.86 7.78 -15.13
C CYS A 187 -10.32 8.69 -16.29
N GLY A 188 -9.52 8.80 -17.35
CA GLY A 188 -9.94 9.44 -18.60
C GLY A 188 -9.93 10.97 -18.62
N GLY A 189 -9.56 11.67 -17.53
CA GLY A 189 -9.44 13.13 -17.55
C GLY A 189 -9.50 13.80 -16.18
N VAL A 190 -9.65 15.12 -16.18
CA VAL A 190 -9.71 15.95 -14.97
C VAL A 190 -10.96 15.59 -14.15
N VAL A 191 -10.78 14.85 -13.05
CA VAL A 191 -11.80 14.72 -12.01
C VAL A 191 -12.01 16.10 -11.39
N GLU A 192 -13.26 16.55 -11.27
CA GLU A 192 -13.60 17.85 -10.66
C GLU A 192 -12.98 18.01 -9.28
N ASP A 193 -12.84 16.91 -8.53
CA ASP A 193 -12.21 16.85 -7.21
C ASP A 193 -10.86 16.12 -7.20
N ASN A 194 -10.02 16.38 -8.21
CA ASN A 194 -8.70 15.76 -8.36
C ASN A 194 -7.79 15.98 -7.14
N GLU A 195 -7.80 17.17 -6.53
CA GLU A 195 -6.97 17.45 -5.35
C GLU A 195 -7.37 16.59 -4.15
N THR A 196 -8.68 16.40 -3.92
CA THR A 196 -9.17 15.52 -2.85
C THR A 196 -8.85 14.07 -3.16
N LEU A 197 -9.02 13.63 -4.41
CA LEU A 197 -8.65 12.27 -4.83
C LEU A 197 -7.15 12.00 -4.57
N LEU A 198 -6.27 12.90 -5.03
CA LEU A 198 -4.83 12.79 -4.81
C LEU A 198 -4.46 12.78 -3.33
N ARG A 199 -5.10 13.63 -2.53
CA ARG A 199 -4.90 13.66 -1.08
C ARG A 199 -5.34 12.35 -0.42
N LEU A 200 -6.49 11.80 -0.81
CA LEU A 200 -6.99 10.54 -0.29
C LEU A 200 -6.07 9.36 -0.67
N ILE A 201 -5.52 9.38 -1.89
CA ILE A 201 -4.53 8.39 -2.36
C ILE A 201 -3.23 8.48 -1.53
N LEU A 202 -2.70 9.69 -1.29
CA LEU A 202 -1.48 9.86 -0.50
C LEU A 202 -1.70 9.46 0.96
N GLU A 203 -2.84 9.83 1.54
CA GLU A 203 -3.21 9.49 2.92
C GLU A 203 -3.45 7.99 3.09
N SER A 204 -4.09 7.33 2.12
CA SER A 204 -4.34 5.89 2.18
C SER A 204 -3.03 5.11 2.15
N THR A 205 -2.10 5.48 1.27
CA THR A 205 -0.78 4.84 1.19
C THR A 205 0.00 4.98 2.49
N GLN A 206 -0.02 6.16 3.11
CA GLN A 206 0.62 6.35 4.42
C GLN A 206 0.07 5.40 5.48
N VAL A 207 -1.26 5.22 5.52
CA VAL A 207 -1.87 4.31 6.50
C VAL A 207 -1.53 2.86 6.20
N VAL A 208 -1.51 2.45 4.93
CA VAL A 208 -1.22 1.07 4.52
C VAL A 208 0.21 0.65 4.83
N VAL A 209 1.18 1.56 4.67
CA VAL A 209 2.59 1.28 5.00
C VAL A 209 2.93 1.50 6.47
N SER A 210 2.02 2.05 7.26
CA SER A 210 2.26 2.34 8.68
C SER A 210 2.05 1.11 9.57
N PHE A 211 2.82 1.04 10.66
CA PHE A 211 2.62 0.04 11.70
C PHE A 211 1.45 0.43 12.60
N GLU A 212 0.24 0.03 12.24
CA GLU A 212 -0.94 0.27 13.07
C GLU A 212 -0.91 -0.59 14.34
N VAL A 213 -1.24 0.02 15.48
CA VAL A 213 -1.19 -0.67 16.79
C VAL A 213 -2.11 -1.89 16.83
N ALA A 214 -3.29 -1.81 16.21
CA ALA A 214 -4.21 -2.94 16.13
C ALA A 214 -3.62 -4.14 15.37
N ASP A 215 -2.78 -3.87 14.36
CA ASP A 215 -2.16 -4.91 13.53
C ASP A 215 -0.91 -5.51 14.22
N LEU A 216 -0.30 -4.78 15.16
CA LEU A 216 0.80 -5.25 16.01
C LEU A 216 0.35 -5.98 17.27
N PHE A 217 -0.87 -5.70 17.75
CA PHE A 217 -1.44 -6.28 18.98
C PHE A 217 -2.86 -6.83 18.76
N PRO A 218 -3.04 -7.85 17.91
CA PRO A 218 -4.35 -8.41 17.60
C PRO A 218 -5.12 -8.93 18.82
N SER A 219 -4.44 -9.31 19.92
CA SER A 219 -5.14 -9.73 21.14
C SER A 219 -5.81 -8.56 21.89
N TRP A 220 -5.43 -7.31 21.61
CA TRP A 220 -5.96 -6.12 22.26
C TRP A 220 -7.28 -5.69 21.61
N ARG A 221 -8.32 -6.49 21.84
CA ARG A 221 -9.66 -6.32 21.22
C ARG A 221 -10.28 -4.95 21.50
N ILE A 222 -10.05 -4.36 22.67
CA ILE A 222 -10.57 -3.01 23.01
C ILE A 222 -9.91 -1.94 22.15
N VAL A 223 -8.58 -2.01 21.97
CA VAL A 223 -7.85 -1.07 21.11
C VAL A 223 -8.28 -1.25 19.66
N SER A 224 -8.48 -2.49 19.21
CA SER A 224 -9.01 -2.79 17.88
C SER A 224 -10.43 -2.22 17.69
N ALA A 225 -11.32 -2.40 18.67
CA ALA A 225 -12.73 -1.95 18.62
C ALA A 225 -12.90 -0.43 18.76
N MET A 226 -12.04 0.22 19.55
CA MET A 226 -12.07 1.66 19.80
C MET A 226 -11.09 2.43 18.91
N SER A 227 -10.48 1.78 17.91
CA SER A 227 -9.47 2.41 17.07
C SER A 227 -10.05 3.58 16.29
N TRP A 228 -9.56 4.78 16.63
CA TRP A 228 -9.77 6.00 15.85
C TRP A 228 -9.40 5.78 14.37
N THR A 229 -8.35 4.99 14.12
CA THR A 229 -7.88 4.60 12.79
C THR A 229 -8.94 3.89 11.98
N ARG A 230 -9.69 2.91 12.53
CA ARG A 230 -10.78 2.25 11.79
C ARG A 230 -11.86 3.23 11.36
N ARG A 231 -12.24 4.18 12.23
CA ARG A 231 -13.23 5.22 11.88
C ARG A 231 -12.68 6.13 10.78
N ARG A 232 -11.44 6.58 10.91
CA ARG A 232 -10.75 7.40 9.89
C ARG A 232 -10.71 6.69 8.54
N LEU A 233 -10.29 5.42 8.51
CA LEU A 233 -10.26 4.59 7.30
C LEU A 233 -11.64 4.44 6.66
N LYS A 234 -12.69 4.18 7.46
CA LYS A 234 -14.07 4.12 6.93
C LYS A 234 -14.50 5.44 6.30
N THR A 235 -14.22 6.56 6.96
CA THR A 235 -14.53 7.89 6.41
C THR A 235 -13.78 8.16 5.12
N MET A 236 -12.49 7.80 5.05
CA MET A 236 -11.69 7.93 3.83
C MET A 236 -12.26 7.07 2.70
N ARG A 237 -12.58 5.81 2.99
CA ARG A 237 -13.21 4.90 2.04
C ARG A 237 -14.51 5.47 1.50
N CYS A 238 -15.43 5.93 2.36
CA CYS A 238 -16.69 6.51 1.89
C CYS A 238 -16.53 7.76 1.01
N LYS A 239 -15.45 8.53 1.17
CA LYS A 239 -15.16 9.65 0.25
C LYS A 239 -14.62 9.15 -1.08
N LEU A 240 -13.74 8.15 -1.03
CA LEU A 240 -13.14 7.54 -2.20
C LEU A 240 -14.20 6.82 -3.05
N ASP A 241 -15.09 6.05 -2.41
CA ASP A 241 -16.24 5.39 -3.05
C ASP A 241 -17.03 6.41 -3.89
N LYS A 242 -17.47 7.52 -3.30
CA LYS A 242 -18.21 8.57 -4.03
C LYS A 242 -17.48 9.09 -5.28
N ILE A 243 -16.19 9.39 -5.16
CA ILE A 243 -15.39 9.86 -6.30
C ILE A 243 -15.31 8.78 -7.37
N MET A 244 -15.14 7.52 -6.97
CA MET A 244 -15.06 6.40 -7.90
C MET A 244 -16.40 6.10 -8.58
N ASP A 245 -17.50 6.14 -7.85
CA ASP A 245 -18.86 5.95 -8.35
C ASP A 245 -19.17 7.00 -9.42
N ASP A 246 -18.86 8.27 -9.14
CA ASP A 246 -19.04 9.37 -10.09
C ASP A 246 -18.23 9.16 -11.38
N ILE A 247 -17.00 8.65 -11.26
CA ILE A 247 -16.14 8.30 -12.40
C ILE A 247 -16.77 7.16 -13.19
N ILE A 248 -17.14 6.06 -12.55
CA ILE A 248 -17.71 4.87 -13.21
C ILE A 248 -19.01 5.23 -13.94
N ASP A 249 -19.90 5.97 -13.28
CA ASP A 249 -21.18 6.37 -13.84
C ASP A 249 -21.02 7.35 -15.00
N ARG A 250 -20.01 8.22 -14.95
CA ARG A 250 -19.61 9.02 -16.13
C ARG A 250 -19.19 8.13 -17.29
N HIS A 251 -18.34 7.13 -17.05
CA HIS A 251 -17.85 6.26 -18.12
C HIS A 251 -18.95 5.43 -18.75
N ARG A 252 -19.85 4.87 -17.92
CA ARG A 252 -21.06 4.17 -18.38
C ARG A 252 -21.95 5.06 -19.24
N ARG A 253 -22.24 6.30 -18.80
CA ARG A 253 -23.10 7.24 -19.55
C ARG A 253 -22.49 7.64 -20.90
N ASN A 254 -21.20 7.96 -20.92
CA ASN A 254 -20.51 8.35 -22.15
C ASN A 254 -20.47 7.19 -23.14
N ARG A 255 -20.21 5.98 -22.66
CA ARG A 255 -20.21 4.76 -23.47
C ARG A 255 -21.58 4.47 -24.09
N LEU A 256 -22.67 4.63 -23.34
CA LEU A 256 -24.04 4.51 -23.86
C LEU A 256 -24.37 5.58 -24.92
N SER A 257 -23.74 6.76 -24.82
CA SER A 257 -23.94 7.88 -25.74
C SER A 257 -22.99 7.88 -26.94
N GLY A 258 -22.12 6.87 -27.07
CA GLY A 258 -21.09 6.81 -28.12
C GLY A 258 -19.97 7.84 -27.97
N LEU A 259 -19.84 8.47 -26.80
CA LEU A 259 -18.77 9.41 -26.47
C LEU A 259 -17.57 8.64 -25.89
N GLY A 260 -16.35 9.04 -26.28
CA GLY A 260 -15.13 8.52 -25.67
C GLY A 260 -14.90 9.11 -24.27
N ASN A 261 -14.33 8.33 -23.35
CA ASN A 261 -14.03 8.78 -21.99
C ASN A 261 -12.63 9.36 -21.83
N SER A 262 -11.66 8.93 -22.63
CA SER A 262 -10.31 9.48 -22.54
C SER A 262 -10.16 10.81 -23.27
N GLU A 263 -9.26 11.63 -22.74
CA GLU A 263 -8.85 12.91 -23.32
C GLU A 263 -8.34 12.82 -24.76
N PHE A 264 -7.91 11.63 -25.22
CA PHE A 264 -7.36 11.40 -26.55
C PHE A 264 -8.15 10.36 -27.36
N GLY A 265 -9.43 10.14 -27.04
CA GLY A 265 -10.37 9.34 -27.84
C GLY A 265 -10.12 7.82 -27.88
N SER A 266 -9.28 7.29 -26.98
CA SER A 266 -9.04 5.86 -26.77
C SER A 266 -9.69 5.34 -25.49
N GLU A 267 -9.68 4.04 -25.24
CA GLU A 267 -10.14 3.47 -23.97
C GLU A 267 -9.12 3.74 -22.86
N ASP A 268 -9.58 4.31 -21.75
CA ASP A 268 -8.81 4.38 -20.50
C ASP A 268 -8.95 3.10 -19.66
N LEU A 269 -8.38 3.08 -18.46
CA LEU A 269 -8.41 1.87 -17.62
C LEU A 269 -9.82 1.52 -17.15
N VAL A 270 -10.67 2.51 -16.86
CA VAL A 270 -12.07 2.29 -16.47
C VAL A 270 -12.83 1.62 -17.60
N ASP A 271 -12.67 2.11 -18.83
CA ASP A 271 -13.30 1.51 -20.02
C ASP A 271 -12.86 0.05 -20.21
N VAL A 272 -11.57 -0.22 -20.03
CA VAL A 272 -11.01 -1.57 -20.16
C VAL A 272 -11.59 -2.51 -19.10
N PHE A 273 -11.69 -2.08 -17.85
CA PHE A 273 -12.31 -2.89 -16.79
C PHE A 273 -13.78 -3.15 -17.05
N LEU A 274 -14.55 -2.15 -17.46
CA LEU A 274 -15.97 -2.31 -17.80
C LEU A 274 -16.17 -3.30 -18.96
N ARG A 275 -15.30 -3.27 -19.97
CA ARG A 275 -15.33 -4.23 -21.09
C ARG A 275 -15.05 -5.65 -20.62
N VAL A 276 -13.99 -5.86 -19.83
CA VAL A 276 -13.61 -7.19 -19.29
C VAL A 276 -14.70 -7.74 -18.35
N GLN A 277 -15.30 -6.84 -17.55
CA GLN A 277 -16.66 -6.85 -17.02
C GLN A 277 -17.64 -7.74 -17.79
N GLU A 278 -18.07 -7.17 -18.90
CA GLU A 278 -19.16 -7.64 -19.75
C GLU A 278 -18.79 -8.90 -20.52
N GLU A 279 -17.51 -9.05 -20.90
CA GLU A 279 -16.99 -10.24 -21.58
C GLU A 279 -17.03 -11.51 -20.69
N GLY A 280 -17.40 -11.38 -19.40
CA GLY A 280 -17.56 -12.53 -18.50
C GLY A 280 -16.26 -13.23 -18.11
N LYS A 281 -15.10 -12.70 -18.53
CA LYS A 281 -13.76 -13.19 -18.18
C LYS A 281 -13.51 -13.22 -16.68
N LEU A 282 -14.30 -12.49 -15.90
CA LEU A 282 -14.22 -12.39 -14.44
C LEU A 282 -15.28 -13.22 -13.70
N ARG A 283 -16.39 -13.60 -14.35
CA ARG A 283 -17.50 -14.35 -13.71
C ARG A 283 -17.27 -15.85 -13.62
N ALA A 284 -16.30 -16.41 -14.35
CA ALA A 284 -16.18 -17.85 -14.51
C ALA A 284 -15.64 -18.60 -13.27
N GLN A 285 -15.15 -17.91 -12.22
CA GLN A 285 -14.32 -18.55 -11.19
C GLN A 285 -14.58 -18.07 -9.74
N ASP A 286 -15.75 -17.50 -9.47
CA ASP A 286 -16.23 -17.13 -8.11
C ASP A 286 -16.39 -18.34 -7.14
N LEU A 287 -16.06 -19.57 -7.55
CA LEU A 287 -16.29 -20.79 -6.77
C LEU A 287 -15.25 -21.07 -5.67
N ASP A 288 -14.08 -20.42 -5.66
CA ASP A 288 -13.01 -20.75 -4.70
C ASP A 288 -12.89 -19.80 -3.49
N MET A 289 -13.63 -18.69 -3.47
CA MET A 289 -13.55 -17.72 -2.36
C MET A 289 -14.43 -18.10 -1.15
N ASN A 290 -15.20 -19.19 -1.22
CA ASN A 290 -16.24 -19.50 -0.24
C ASN A 290 -15.97 -20.71 0.68
N GLU A 291 -14.86 -21.44 0.52
CA GLU A 291 -14.66 -22.68 1.29
C GLU A 291 -13.93 -22.54 2.65
N ASN A 292 -13.40 -21.37 3.04
CA ASN A 292 -12.56 -21.31 4.25
C ASN A 292 -12.85 -20.24 5.30
N ASN A 293 -13.94 -19.48 5.24
CA ASN A 293 -14.30 -18.59 6.34
C ASN A 293 -15.79 -18.68 6.70
N GLY A 294 -16.09 -19.48 7.72
CA GLY A 294 -17.35 -19.40 8.43
C GLY A 294 -17.47 -18.05 9.16
N SER A 295 -18.11 -17.08 8.53
CA SER A 295 -18.96 -16.09 9.20
C SER A 295 -19.88 -15.42 8.19
N SER A 296 -21.15 -15.47 8.53
CA SER A 296 -22.34 -15.13 7.76
C SER A 296 -22.44 -13.66 7.34
N SER A 297 -22.84 -13.49 6.07
CA SER A 297 -23.76 -12.47 5.55
C SER A 297 -23.33 -11.00 5.59
N GLN A 298 -22.92 -10.46 4.44
CA GLN A 298 -23.54 -9.26 3.84
C GLN A 298 -23.02 -8.92 2.43
N SER A 299 -23.99 -8.68 1.53
CA SER A 299 -23.93 -8.12 0.17
C SER A 299 -23.17 -8.88 -0.92
N SER A 300 -23.94 -9.29 -1.92
CA SER A 300 -23.57 -9.95 -3.17
C SER A 300 -22.42 -9.26 -3.91
N SER A 301 -21.43 -10.09 -4.24
CA SER A 301 -20.36 -9.93 -5.21
C SER A 301 -20.86 -9.48 -6.58
N THR A 302 -20.47 -8.29 -7.06
CA THR A 302 -20.23 -7.94 -8.50
C THR A 302 -19.97 -6.44 -8.79
N ASP A 303 -19.70 -5.57 -7.81
CA ASP A 303 -19.53 -4.14 -8.12
C ASP A 303 -18.15 -3.79 -8.73
N PRO A 304 -18.12 -3.08 -9.88
CA PRO A 304 -16.89 -2.65 -10.54
C PRO A 304 -16.06 -1.65 -9.71
N GLU A 305 -16.65 -1.03 -8.69
CA GLU A 305 -16.02 -0.11 -7.74
C GLU A 305 -14.79 -0.70 -7.02
N ARG A 306 -14.69 -2.03 -6.92
CA ARG A 306 -13.60 -2.72 -6.19
C ARG A 306 -12.24 -2.74 -6.90
N TRP A 307 -12.16 -2.38 -8.18
CA TRP A 307 -10.97 -2.60 -9.03
C TRP A 307 -10.14 -1.35 -9.33
N TYR A 308 -10.61 -0.18 -8.91
CA TYR A 308 -9.99 1.09 -9.29
C TYR A 308 -8.80 1.50 -8.42
N LEU A 309 -8.74 0.98 -7.20
CA LEU A 309 -7.60 1.17 -6.30
C LEU A 309 -6.35 0.40 -6.78
N GLU A 310 -6.52 -0.54 -7.71
CA GLU A 310 -5.45 -1.25 -8.41
C GLU A 310 -4.56 -0.33 -9.23
N GLY A 311 -5.19 0.60 -9.96
CA GLY A 311 -4.48 1.63 -10.68
C GLY A 311 -3.65 2.42 -9.69
N CYS A 312 -4.27 2.96 -8.65
CA CYS A 312 -3.61 3.82 -7.65
C CYS A 312 -2.41 3.16 -6.95
N TRP A 313 -2.39 1.82 -6.83
CA TRP A 313 -1.22 1.09 -6.32
C TRP A 313 -0.09 0.94 -7.33
N LEU A 314 -0.39 0.60 -8.59
CA LEU A 314 0.61 0.54 -9.69
C LEU A 314 1.22 1.92 -9.99
N ILE A 315 0.52 3.00 -9.61
CA ILE A 315 0.88 4.41 -9.79
C ILE A 315 2.02 4.87 -8.87
N GLN A 316 2.21 4.22 -7.73
CA GLN A 316 3.05 4.74 -6.66
C GLN A 316 4.51 4.27 -6.69
N VAL A 317 4.90 3.45 -7.68
CA VAL A 317 6.26 2.95 -7.83
C VAL A 317 7.34 4.06 -7.94
N PRO A 318 7.09 5.30 -8.39
CA PRO A 318 8.13 6.35 -8.33
C PRO A 318 8.39 6.90 -6.91
N THR A 319 7.52 6.66 -5.93
CA THR A 319 7.60 7.32 -4.61
C THR A 319 8.72 6.80 -3.70
N TYR A 320 9.37 5.68 -4.04
CA TYR A 320 10.48 5.12 -3.25
C TYR A 320 11.88 5.58 -3.71
N ALA A 321 11.98 6.36 -4.79
CA ALA A 321 13.26 6.81 -5.33
C ALA A 321 13.64 8.24 -4.91
N ARG A 322 13.60 8.58 -3.61
CA ARG A 322 14.36 9.75 -3.12
C ARG A 322 14.55 9.79 -1.60
N ASN A 323 15.55 9.08 -1.11
CA ASN A 323 16.21 9.52 0.13
C ASN A 323 17.73 9.31 0.05
N SER A 324 18.31 9.69 -1.10
CA SER A 324 19.74 9.92 -1.28
C SER A 324 19.98 11.42 -1.37
N ARG A 325 20.06 12.06 -0.20
CA ARG A 325 20.75 13.33 0.01
C ARG A 325 21.53 13.21 1.30
N GLU A 326 22.59 12.42 1.21
CA GLU A 326 23.79 12.50 2.05
C GLU A 326 24.87 11.70 1.31
N ASN A 327 25.33 12.28 0.20
CA ASN A 327 26.70 12.20 -0.27
C ASN A 327 26.81 13.13 -1.48
N HIS A 328 27.62 14.17 -1.31
CA HIS A 328 27.97 15.10 -2.37
C HIS A 328 28.67 14.36 -3.51
N GLN A 329 28.01 14.29 -4.67
CA GLN A 329 28.65 14.42 -5.97
C GLN A 329 27.59 14.69 -7.03
N THR A 330 27.69 15.85 -7.65
CA THR A 330 26.91 16.28 -8.80
C THR A 330 27.08 15.27 -9.94
N PRO A 331 26.01 14.64 -10.46
CA PRO A 331 26.12 13.79 -11.64
C PRO A 331 26.54 14.63 -12.85
N GLU A 332 27.58 14.20 -13.54
CA GLU A 332 28.25 14.89 -14.65
C GLU A 332 27.41 15.03 -15.94
N VAL A 333 26.12 14.71 -15.89
CA VAL A 333 25.22 14.58 -17.05
C VAL A 333 24.40 15.85 -17.33
N LEU A 334 24.43 16.86 -16.45
CA LEU A 334 23.66 18.11 -16.63
C LEU A 334 24.50 19.34 -17.05
N ARG A 335 25.77 19.14 -17.43
CA ARG A 335 26.65 20.25 -17.85
C ARG A 335 26.32 20.93 -19.21
N PRO A 336 25.53 20.38 -20.16
CA PRO A 336 25.31 21.09 -21.44
C PRO A 336 24.18 22.13 -21.48
N LEU A 337 23.36 22.30 -20.43
CA LEU A 337 22.21 23.24 -20.46
C LEU A 337 22.47 24.56 -19.71
N ALA A 338 23.72 24.86 -19.40
CA ALA A 338 24.16 26.14 -18.88
C ALA A 338 25.18 26.77 -19.84
N LYS A 339 24.71 27.18 -21.01
CA LYS A 339 25.27 28.28 -21.81
C LYS A 339 24.14 29.02 -22.50
#